data_AF-D2ZW98-F1
#
_entry.id   AF-D2ZW98-F1
#
_cell.length_a   1.000
_cell.length_b   1.000
_cell.length_c   1.000
_cell.angle_alpha   90.00
_cell.angle_beta   90.00
_cell.angle_gamma   90.00
#
_symmetry.space_group_name_H-M   'P 1'
#
loop_
_entity.id
_entity.type
_entity.pdbx_description
1 polymer ?
#
loop_
_entity_poly.entity_id
_entity_poly.type
_entity_poly.pdbx_seq_one_letter_code
_entity_poly.pdbx_strand_id
1 'polypeptide(L)'
;MAYSIDFRQKALDHYEQHGNISQTARTFRITNRTLYQWIALKKETGSLQHRTKGGNSERIDKEELRRYVAEHPDAYQYEIAQHLGCTASNVGYLLKTLKITRKKRQPSTKNKTSKK
;
A
#
# COMPACT_ATOMS: atom_id res chain seq x y z
N MET A 1 2.22 -14.13 6.15
CA MET A 1 0.84 -14.61 5.91
C MET A 1 0.02 -14.39 7.15
N ALA A 2 -1.23 -13.99 6.98
CA ALA A 2 -2.15 -13.70 8.07
C ALA A 2 -3.28 -14.74 8.05
N TYR A 3 -3.60 -15.30 9.21
CA TYR A 3 -4.81 -16.12 9.36
C TYR A 3 -6.06 -15.25 9.20
N SER A 4 -7.13 -15.81 8.64
CA SER A 4 -8.43 -15.16 8.51
C SER A 4 -8.99 -14.78 9.90
N ILE A 5 -9.83 -13.75 9.93
CA ILE A 5 -10.41 -13.23 11.18
C ILE A 5 -11.27 -14.31 11.85
N ASP A 6 -12.10 -15.00 11.08
CA ASP A 6 -12.99 -16.06 11.56
C ASP A 6 -12.22 -17.19 12.24
N PHE A 7 -11.05 -17.55 11.69
CA PHE A 7 -10.19 -18.58 12.27
C PHE A 7 -9.60 -18.13 13.62
N ARG A 8 -9.16 -16.87 13.73
CA ARG A 8 -8.66 -16.30 14.98
C ARG A 8 -9.75 -16.24 16.05
N GLN A 9 -10.96 -15.86 15.65
CA GLN A 9 -12.10 -15.77 16.54
C GLN A 9 -12.46 -17.15 17.09
N LYS A 10 -12.60 -18.16 16.23
CA LYS A 10 -12.90 -19.53 16.65
C LYS A 10 -11.84 -20.12 17.59
N ALA A 11 -10.57 -19.82 17.36
CA ALA A 11 -9.49 -20.26 18.24
C ALA A 11 -9.53 -19.55 19.61
N LEU A 12 -9.91 -18.27 19.65
CA LEU A 12 -10.04 -17.53 20.90
C LEU A 12 -11.28 -17.95 21.68
N ASP A 13 -12.40 -18.21 21.02
CA ASP A 13 -13.63 -18.69 21.67
C ASP A 13 -13.37 -20.06 22.35
N HIS A 14 -12.65 -20.95 21.67
CA HIS A 14 -12.22 -22.23 22.26
C HIS A 14 -11.26 -22.03 23.45
N TYR A 15 -10.37 -21.03 23.37
CA TYR A 15 -9.48 -20.70 24.49
C TYR A 15 -10.27 -20.15 25.70
N GLU A 16 -11.28 -19.31 25.48
CA GLU A 16 -12.14 -18.78 26.54
C GLU A 16 -12.97 -19.88 27.21
N GLN A 17 -13.38 -20.91 26.48
CA GLN A 17 -14.12 -22.06 27.02
C GLN A 17 -13.25 -23.03 27.83
N HIS A 18 -12.02 -23.32 27.38
CA HIS A 18 -11.18 -24.36 27.98
C HIS A 18 -10.05 -23.83 28.88
N GLY A 19 -9.71 -22.54 28.79
CA GLY A 19 -8.65 -21.90 29.58
C GLY A 19 -7.22 -22.38 29.28
N ASN A 20 -7.03 -23.32 28.34
CA ASN A 20 -5.73 -23.95 28.07
C ASN A 20 -5.17 -23.58 26.69
N ILE A 21 -4.04 -22.88 26.70
CA ILE A 21 -3.33 -22.41 25.50
C ILE A 21 -2.77 -23.57 24.70
N SER A 22 -2.08 -24.52 25.34
CA SER A 22 -1.41 -25.64 24.67
C SER A 22 -2.42 -26.60 24.03
N GLN A 23 -3.55 -26.83 24.69
CA GLN A 23 -4.62 -27.65 24.14
C GLN A 23 -5.24 -26.98 22.92
N THR A 24 -5.61 -25.70 23.03
CA THR A 24 -6.17 -24.91 21.93
C THR A 24 -5.21 -24.87 20.73
N ALA A 25 -3.93 -24.60 20.96
CA ALA A 25 -2.93 -24.59 19.89
C ALA A 25 -2.83 -25.94 19.16
N ARG A 26 -2.90 -27.06 19.89
CA ARG A 26 -2.93 -28.41 19.27
C ARG A 26 -4.19 -28.65 18.46
N THR A 27 -5.37 -28.29 18.98
CA THR A 27 -6.66 -28.44 18.29
C THR A 27 -6.67 -27.70 16.96
N PHE A 28 -6.20 -26.44 16.95
CA PHE A 28 -6.18 -25.60 15.75
C PHE A 28 -4.89 -25.76 14.92
N ARG A 29 -3.97 -26.65 15.33
CA ARG A 29 -2.68 -26.89 14.67
C ARG A 29 -1.86 -25.61 14.47
N ILE A 30 -1.87 -24.75 15.47
CA ILE A 30 -1.10 -23.50 15.51
C ILE A 30 -0.02 -23.57 16.58
N THR A 31 0.90 -22.61 16.56
CA THR A 31 1.91 -22.51 17.62
C THR A 31 1.35 -21.75 18.83
N ASN A 32 1.81 -22.08 20.04
CA ASN A 32 1.43 -21.33 21.25
C ASN A 32 1.71 -19.82 21.08
N ARG A 33 2.82 -19.47 20.41
CA ARG A 33 3.20 -18.08 20.12
C ARG A 33 2.12 -17.33 19.33
N THR A 34 1.52 -17.96 18.32
CA THR A 34 0.45 -17.31 17.53
C THR A 34 -0.79 -17.03 18.36
N LEU A 35 -1.17 -17.95 19.26
CA LEU A 35 -2.31 -17.75 20.15
C LEU A 35 -2.04 -16.63 21.17
N TYR A 36 -0.83 -16.58 21.75
CA TYR A 36 -0.40 -15.47 22.61
C TYR A 36 -0.49 -14.11 21.89
N GLN A 37 -0.05 -14.04 20.64
CA GLN A 37 -0.12 -12.81 19.85
C GLN A 37 -1.56 -12.34 19.62
N TRP A 38 -2.50 -13.26 19.41
CA TRP A 38 -3.92 -12.89 19.23
C TRP A 38 -4.57 -12.42 20.53
N ILE A 39 -4.23 -13.05 21.66
CA ILE A 39 -4.70 -12.62 22.98
C ILE A 39 -4.18 -11.21 23.29
N ALA A 40 -2.87 -10.97 23.07
CA ALA A 40 -2.27 -9.66 23.26
C ALA A 40 -2.90 -8.61 22.33
N LEU A 41 -3.09 -8.93 21.05
CA LEU A 41 -3.72 -8.06 20.07
C LEU A 41 -5.18 -7.69 20.46
N LYS A 42 -5.99 -8.66 20.90
CA LYS A 42 -7.36 -8.44 21.40
C LYS A 42 -7.36 -7.52 22.61
N LYS A 43 -6.40 -7.69 23.53
CA LYS A 43 -6.26 -6.86 24.73
C LYS A 43 -5.81 -5.42 24.42
N GLU A 44 -4.89 -5.24 23.48
CA GLU A 44 -4.33 -3.93 23.15
C GLU A 44 -5.26 -3.10 22.25
N THR A 45 -5.84 -3.72 21.21
CA THR A 45 -6.57 -3.00 20.15
C THR A 45 -8.08 -3.27 20.17
N GLY A 46 -8.56 -4.27 20.93
CA GLY A 46 -9.95 -4.71 20.88
C GLY A 46 -10.35 -5.39 19.57
N SER A 47 -9.41 -5.58 18.65
CA SER A 47 -9.65 -6.07 17.29
C SER A 47 -8.73 -7.24 16.96
N LEU A 48 -9.24 -8.21 16.19
CA LEU A 48 -8.49 -9.37 15.69
C LEU A 48 -7.90 -9.15 14.30
N GLN A 49 -8.08 -7.95 13.76
CA GLN A 49 -7.63 -7.60 12.42
C GLN A 49 -6.12 -7.71 12.30
N HIS A 50 -5.66 -8.18 11.14
CA HIS A 50 -4.24 -8.17 10.85
C HIS A 50 -3.75 -6.72 10.71
N ARG A 51 -2.73 -6.36 11.49
CA ARG A 51 -2.07 -5.05 11.37
C ARG A 51 -1.33 -4.99 10.03
N THR A 52 -1.85 -4.21 9.10
CA THR A 52 -1.10 -3.83 7.90
C THR A 52 0.05 -2.93 8.33
N LYS A 53 1.29 -3.43 8.25
CA LYS A 53 2.45 -2.54 8.35
C LYS A 53 2.37 -1.59 7.15
N GLY A 54 2.26 -0.29 7.41
CA GLY A 54 2.39 0.70 6.36
C GLY A 54 3.74 0.53 5.66
N GLY A 55 3.75 0.62 4.34
CA GLY A 55 5.00 0.81 3.62
C GLY A 55 5.64 2.13 4.04
N ASN A 56 6.96 2.24 3.92
CA ASN A 56 7.64 3.52 4.10
C ASN A 56 7.03 4.52 3.11
N SER A 57 6.34 5.54 3.62
CA SER A 57 5.85 6.62 2.78
C SER A 57 7.06 7.33 2.18
N GLU A 58 7.16 7.33 0.85
CA GLU A 58 8.22 8.05 0.14
C GLU A 58 8.15 9.54 0.49
N ARG A 59 9.32 10.12 0.76
CA ARG A 59 9.52 11.50 1.26
C ARG A 59 9.15 12.59 0.25
N ILE A 60 8.62 12.23 -0.91
CA ILE A 60 8.44 13.15 -2.04
C ILE A 60 7.03 13.76 -2.00
N ASP A 61 6.98 15.08 -2.14
CA ASP A 61 5.72 15.81 -2.25
C ASP A 61 5.05 15.52 -3.60
N LYS A 62 3.88 14.86 -3.52
CA LYS A 62 3.07 14.50 -4.69
C LYS A 62 2.41 15.73 -5.32
N GLU A 63 2.20 16.80 -4.55
CA GLU A 63 1.60 18.03 -5.05
C GLU A 63 2.59 18.80 -5.92
N GLU A 64 3.85 18.87 -5.51
CA GLU A 64 4.93 19.49 -6.29
C GLU A 64 5.09 18.81 -7.64
N LEU A 65 5.13 17.47 -7.67
CA LEU A 65 5.17 16.70 -8.92
C LEU A 65 3.98 17.01 -9.84
N ARG A 66 2.77 17.19 -9.28
CA ARG A 66 1.58 17.54 -10.09
C ARG A 66 1.69 18.91 -10.72
N ARG A 67 2.19 19.90 -9.98
CA ARG A 67 2.40 21.27 -10.49
C ARG A 67 3.43 21.27 -11.61
N TYR A 68 4.56 20.63 -11.38
CA TYR A 68 5.64 20.56 -12.37
C TYR A 68 5.21 19.88 -13.67
N VAL A 69 4.45 18.78 -13.58
CA VAL A 69 3.93 18.08 -14.78
C VAL A 69 2.88 18.91 -15.53
N ALA A 70 2.13 19.78 -14.84
CA ALA A 70 1.17 20.69 -15.47
C ALA A 70 1.87 21.85 -16.21
N GLU A 71 2.95 22.38 -15.64
CA GLU A 71 3.77 23.44 -16.25
C GLU A 71 4.62 22.90 -17.42
N HIS A 72 5.12 21.67 -17.30
CA HIS A 72 5.99 21.03 -18.28
C HIS A 72 5.44 19.66 -18.74
N PRO A 73 4.42 19.63 -19.61
CA PRO A 73 3.79 18.38 -20.05
C PRO A 73 4.69 17.49 -20.91
N ASP A 74 5.76 18.05 -21.46
CA ASP A 74 6.73 17.35 -22.32
C ASP A 74 8.05 17.01 -21.61
N ALA A 75 8.18 17.35 -20.32
CA ALA A 75 9.39 17.06 -19.55
C ALA A 75 9.66 15.55 -19.43
N TYR A 76 10.93 15.18 -19.49
CA TYR A 76 11.36 13.80 -19.30
C TYR A 76 11.44 13.45 -17.81
N GLN A 77 11.31 12.16 -17.49
CA GLN A 77 11.37 11.69 -16.10
C GLN A 77 12.69 12.04 -15.39
N TYR A 78 13.81 12.14 -16.13
CA TYR A 78 15.10 12.52 -15.55
C TYR A 78 15.17 14.02 -15.20
N GLU A 79 14.47 14.89 -15.92
CA GLU A 79 14.41 16.34 -15.66
C GLU A 79 13.57 16.60 -14.42
N ILE A 80 12.41 15.95 -14.34
CA ILE A 80 11.53 15.97 -13.17
C ILE A 80 12.29 15.44 -11.93
N ALA A 81 13.08 14.39 -12.11
CA ALA A 81 13.87 13.79 -11.04
C ALA A 81 14.97 14.72 -10.52
N GLN A 82 15.63 15.48 -11.41
CA GLN A 82 16.60 16.51 -11.01
C GLN A 82 15.94 17.64 -10.21
N HIS A 83 14.74 18.08 -10.61
CA HIS A 83 14.00 19.10 -9.88
C HIS A 83 13.58 18.63 -8.47
N LEU A 84 13.05 17.42 -8.37
CA LEU A 84 12.55 16.84 -7.10
C LEU A 84 13.65 16.19 -6.24
N GLY A 85 14.91 16.20 -6.68
CA GLY A 85 16.02 15.56 -5.97
C GLY A 85 15.85 14.05 -5.78
N CYS A 86 15.22 13.37 -6.74
CA CYS A 86 14.91 11.94 -6.66
C CYS A 86 15.46 11.15 -7.85
N THR A 87 15.19 9.85 -7.92
CA THR A 87 15.58 9.01 -9.07
C THR A 87 14.48 8.99 -10.14
N ALA A 88 14.86 8.89 -11.42
CA ALA A 88 13.91 8.84 -12.53
C ALA A 88 12.90 7.67 -12.40
N SER A 89 13.34 6.52 -11.89
CA SER A 89 12.47 5.37 -11.61
C SER A 89 11.38 5.71 -10.58
N ASN A 90 11.72 6.50 -9.56
CA ASN A 90 10.77 6.94 -8.55
C ASN A 90 9.71 7.89 -9.13
N VAL A 91 10.13 8.84 -9.97
CA VAL A 91 9.18 9.69 -10.74
C VAL A 91 8.23 8.82 -11.56
N GLY A 92 8.74 7.81 -12.26
CA GLY A 92 7.91 6.86 -13.01
C GLY A 92 6.90 6.10 -12.14
N TYR A 93 7.29 5.70 -10.93
CA TYR A 93 6.40 5.07 -9.94
C TYR A 93 5.33 6.04 -9.41
N LEU A 94 5.73 7.27 -9.07
CA LEU A 94 4.82 8.31 -8.58
C LEU A 94 3.78 8.70 -9.65
N LEU A 95 4.20 8.86 -10.91
CA LEU A 95 3.28 9.16 -12.03
C LEU A 95 2.23 8.05 -12.20
N LYS A 96 2.64 6.77 -12.10
CA LYS A 96 1.72 5.62 -12.14
C LYS A 96 0.76 5.63 -10.95
N THR A 97 1.26 5.90 -9.76
CA THR A 97 0.48 5.94 -8.51
C THR A 97 -0.57 7.07 -8.56
N LEU A 98 -0.20 8.23 -9.13
CA LEU A 98 -1.07 9.37 -9.35
C LEU A 98 -2.01 9.22 -10.56
N LYS A 99 -1.91 8.11 -11.30
CA LYS A 99 -2.66 7.83 -12.54
C LYS A 99 -2.50 8.90 -13.63
N ILE A 100 -1.37 9.61 -13.63
CA ILE A 100 -1.04 10.57 -14.68
C ILE A 100 -0.52 9.79 -15.88
N THR A 101 -1.27 9.83 -16.98
CA THR A 101 -0.89 9.15 -18.23
C THR A 101 -0.87 10.14 -19.37
N ARG A 102 0.21 10.14 -20.15
CA ARG A 102 0.31 10.91 -21.38
C ARG A 102 -0.09 10.01 -22.55
N LYS A 103 -1.16 10.35 -23.25
CA LYS A 103 -1.48 9.69 -24.52
C LYS A 103 -0.43 10.09 -25.55
N LYS A 104 0.37 9.12 -26.02
CA LYS A 104 1.30 9.35 -27.13
C LYS A 104 0.52 9.88 -28.34
N ARG A 105 0.90 11.06 -28.82
CA ARG A 105 0.55 11.55 -30.16
C ARG A 105 1.74 11.30 -31.07
N GLN A 106 1.49 10.85 -32.29
CA GLN A 106 2.51 10.75 -33.33
C GLN A 106 3.01 12.18 -33.63
N PRO A 107 4.34 12.44 -33.68
CA PRO A 107 4.89 13.78 -33.93
C PRO A 107 4.36 14.43 -35.22
N SER A 108 4.02 13.62 -36.23
CA SER A 108 3.51 14.09 -37.52
C SER A 108 2.05 14.56 -37.51
N THR A 109 1.33 14.40 -36.39
CA THR A 109 -0.10 14.74 -36.34
C THR A 109 -0.29 16.24 -36.15
N LYS A 110 -0.57 16.97 -37.23
CA LYS A 110 -0.94 18.40 -37.14
C LYS A 110 -2.24 18.57 -36.35
N ASN A 111 -2.32 19.60 -35.52
CA ASN A 111 -3.58 19.98 -34.86
C ASN A 111 -4.63 20.33 -35.93
N LYS A 112 -5.87 19.86 -35.74
CA LYS A 112 -6.98 20.20 -36.62
C LYS A 112 -7.14 21.72 -36.61
N THR A 113 -6.88 22.37 -37.74
CA THR A 113 -7.11 23.80 -37.90
C THR A 113 -8.60 24.08 -37.68
N SER A 114 -8.90 24.96 -36.73
CA SER A 114 -10.26 25.51 -36.58
C SER A 114 -10.59 26.24 -37.87
N LYS A 115 -11.59 25.76 -38.63
CA LYS A 115 -12.13 26.54 -39.76
C LYS A 115 -12.71 27.83 -39.16
N LYS A 116 -12.19 28.97 -39.62
CA LYS A 116 -12.87 30.26 -39.50
C LYS A 116 -14.08 30.26 -40.42
#